data_AF-A0A953IJK7-F1
#
_entry.id   AF-A0A953IJK7-F1
#
_cell.length_a   1.000
_cell.length_b   1.000
_cell.length_c   1.000
_cell.angle_alpha   90.00
_cell.angle_beta   90.00
_cell.angle_gamma   90.00
#
_symmetry.space_group_name_H-M   'P 1'
#
loop_
_entity.id
_entity.type
_entity.pdbx_description
1 polymer ?
#
loop_
_entity_poly.entity_id
_entity_poly.type
_entity_poly.pdbx_seq_one_letter_code
_entity_poly.pdbx_strand_id
1 'polypeptide(L)'
;LTSGALDEERTTYTVGVPPELLGDWANLDDVEICWLGNWEVTGKRLQAIDRDTGLVTLRPPHGGSHDAMRPGPGRPCYFENAREFADAPGEWYLDRATGELSYFPRPGGSPDTAVGVLPRLSRLLELRGTAAAPVRNLHVAGLRFEHADWAFPVCGFNGIQASFYTPDTADGRGWAWGGWDCIEPALEWWYAEGCSLTDGALRHLGGVGIRLRQGCHDNLLEGNLVEEIGASGIMLGECWTFQPWPDNDLPAGDVPRDNRIANNLVRRCGTVDHGAVGIWAAFCQGARIEHNQVYDLPYTGISLGFMWIETPTCARDNHVVANHVHDVMKVLCDGGCLYTLGFQPDSTITGNLFHDAHRSAVAHGAPNNGIFFDQGSKGFHLADNLIYATSAEPVRFN
;
A
#
# COMPACT_ATOMS: atom_id res chain seq x y z
N LEU A 1 -22.22 1.62 -3.99
CA LEU A 1 -22.84 1.66 -2.65
C LEU A 1 -23.95 2.71 -2.58
N THR A 2 -25.04 2.40 -1.88
CA THR A 2 -26.20 3.28 -1.65
C THR A 2 -26.27 3.80 -0.21
N SER A 3 -25.65 3.12 0.74
CA SER A 3 -25.55 3.54 2.15
C SER A 3 -24.39 2.83 2.86
N GLY A 4 -24.07 3.29 4.06
CA GLY A 4 -23.13 2.65 4.98
C GLY A 4 -23.46 3.07 6.41
N ALA A 5 -23.56 2.11 7.33
CA ALA A 5 -23.90 2.37 8.73
C ALA A 5 -23.17 1.40 9.66
N LEU A 6 -22.28 1.96 10.48
CA LEU A 6 -21.64 1.29 11.60
C LEU A 6 -22.32 1.79 12.88
N ASP A 7 -22.84 0.89 13.70
CA ASP A 7 -23.42 1.24 15.00
C ASP A 7 -22.36 1.77 15.98
N GLU A 8 -22.79 2.57 16.97
CA GLU A 8 -21.89 3.20 17.94
C GLU A 8 -21.10 2.18 18.77
N GLU A 9 -21.75 1.06 19.12
CA GLU A 9 -21.17 -0.07 19.86
C GLU A 9 -20.33 -1.00 18.96
N ARG A 10 -20.28 -0.73 17.65
CA ARG A 10 -19.52 -1.49 16.63
C ARG A 10 -19.84 -3.00 16.60
N THR A 11 -21.07 -3.35 16.95
CA THR A 11 -21.58 -4.73 16.90
C THR A 11 -22.14 -5.09 15.54
N THR A 12 -22.53 -4.09 14.74
CA THR A 12 -23.20 -4.26 13.45
C THR A 12 -22.69 -3.22 12.45
N TYR A 13 -22.19 -3.70 11.33
CA TYR A 13 -21.86 -2.85 10.18
C TYR A 13 -22.63 -3.32 8.95
N THR A 14 -23.42 -2.42 8.38
CA THR A 14 -24.18 -2.67 7.15
C THR A 14 -23.79 -1.71 6.04
N VAL A 15 -23.90 -2.19 4.80
CA VAL A 15 -23.73 -1.39 3.59
C VAL A 15 -24.89 -1.65 2.63
N GLY A 16 -25.36 -0.59 1.99
CA GLY A 16 -26.40 -0.68 0.98
C GLY A 16 -25.80 -0.89 -0.41
N VAL A 17 -26.38 -1.83 -1.16
CA VAL A 17 -26.03 -2.17 -2.53
C VAL A 17 -27.33 -2.26 -3.33
N PRO A 18 -27.38 -1.80 -4.60
CA PRO A 18 -28.54 -2.02 -5.43
C PRO A 18 -28.92 -3.52 -5.48
N PRO A 19 -30.16 -3.91 -5.13
CA PRO A 19 -30.58 -5.31 -5.04
C PRO A 19 -30.24 -6.16 -6.26
N GLU A 20 -30.31 -5.58 -7.46
CA GLU A 20 -30.03 -6.23 -8.72
C GLU A 20 -28.57 -6.68 -8.91
N LEU A 21 -27.65 -6.17 -8.08
CA LEU A 21 -26.24 -6.55 -8.07
C LEU A 21 -25.92 -7.68 -7.08
N LEU A 22 -26.89 -8.10 -6.27
CA LEU A 22 -26.71 -9.12 -5.24
C LEU A 22 -27.18 -10.48 -5.77
N GLY A 23 -26.22 -11.40 -5.98
CA GLY A 23 -26.49 -12.75 -6.45
C GLY A 23 -26.75 -13.75 -5.32
N ASP A 24 -27.03 -15.00 -5.72
CA ASP A 24 -26.96 -16.14 -4.80
C ASP A 24 -25.56 -16.73 -4.84
N TRP A 25 -24.79 -16.45 -3.79
CA TRP A 25 -23.37 -16.79 -3.72
C TRP A 25 -23.15 -17.88 -2.68
N ALA A 26 -22.53 -18.98 -3.08
CA ALA A 26 -22.12 -20.02 -2.16
C ALA A 26 -21.05 -19.50 -1.19
N ASN A 27 -20.94 -20.14 -0.02
CA ASN A 27 -19.90 -19.88 0.98
C ASN A 27 -19.77 -18.39 1.34
N LEU A 28 -20.89 -17.75 1.71
CA LEU A 28 -20.96 -16.31 1.99
C LEU A 28 -19.89 -15.80 2.98
N ASP A 29 -19.44 -16.66 3.90
CA ASP A 29 -18.38 -16.37 4.87
C ASP A 29 -17.02 -16.05 4.23
N ASP A 30 -16.76 -16.56 3.02
CA ASP A 30 -15.54 -16.27 2.25
C ASP A 30 -15.70 -15.02 1.39
N VAL A 31 -16.93 -14.65 1.01
CA VAL A 31 -17.17 -13.51 0.12
C VAL A 31 -16.70 -12.23 0.78
N GLU A 32 -15.99 -11.42 0.01
CA GLU A 32 -15.46 -10.12 0.43
C GLU A 32 -16.08 -9.02 -0.42
N ILE A 33 -16.42 -7.91 0.23
CA ILE A 33 -16.72 -6.64 -0.44
C ILE A 33 -15.53 -5.71 -0.24
N CYS A 34 -15.05 -5.15 -1.35
CA CYS A 34 -14.06 -4.09 -1.35
C CYS A 34 -14.70 -2.80 -1.88
N TRP A 35 -14.52 -1.69 -1.17
CA TRP A 35 -14.94 -0.38 -1.67
C TRP A 35 -13.77 0.59 -1.76
N LEU A 36 -13.87 1.45 -2.76
CA LEU A 36 -12.85 2.45 -3.04
C LEU A 36 -13.18 3.72 -2.27
N GLY A 37 -12.23 4.16 -1.44
CA GLY A 37 -12.25 5.47 -0.83
C GLY A 37 -11.59 6.53 -1.71
N ASN A 38 -11.11 7.60 -1.08
CA ASN A 38 -10.36 8.63 -1.80
C ASN A 38 -8.97 8.11 -2.18
N TRP A 39 -8.11 7.93 -1.19
CA TRP A 39 -6.71 7.51 -1.32
C TRP A 39 -6.44 6.09 -0.81
N GLU A 40 -7.45 5.41 -0.25
CA GLU A 40 -7.33 4.04 0.22
C GLU A 40 -8.62 3.22 0.00
N VAL A 41 -8.51 1.91 0.19
CA VAL A 41 -9.60 0.94 0.08
C VAL A 41 -10.00 0.37 1.44
N THR A 42 -11.15 -0.29 1.48
CA THR A 42 -11.54 -1.11 2.61
C THR A 42 -12.15 -2.42 2.13
N GLY A 43 -11.67 -3.53 2.70
CA GLY A 43 -12.13 -4.88 2.39
C GLY A 43 -12.75 -5.54 3.62
N LYS A 44 -13.95 -6.11 3.47
CA LYS A 44 -14.68 -6.78 4.56
C LYS A 44 -15.35 -8.06 4.08
N ARG A 45 -15.28 -9.11 4.89
CA ARG A 45 -16.08 -10.32 4.70
C ARG A 45 -17.55 -10.07 5.00
N LEU A 46 -18.41 -10.82 4.32
CA LEU A 46 -19.86 -10.74 4.50
C LEU A 46 -20.32 -11.66 5.64
N GLN A 47 -21.44 -11.29 6.25
CA GLN A 47 -22.16 -12.10 7.25
C GLN A 47 -23.55 -12.49 6.75
N ALA A 48 -24.27 -11.54 6.13
CA ALA A 48 -25.61 -11.78 5.63
C ALA A 48 -25.95 -10.83 4.48
N ILE A 49 -26.89 -11.23 3.62
CA ILE A 49 -27.45 -10.40 2.54
C ILE A 49 -28.97 -10.44 2.65
N ASP A 50 -29.60 -9.28 2.73
CA ASP A 50 -31.02 -9.07 2.46
C ASP A 50 -31.19 -8.54 1.05
N ARG A 51 -31.65 -9.40 0.15
CA ARG A 51 -31.80 -9.10 -1.28
C ARG A 51 -33.06 -8.31 -1.60
N ASP A 52 -34.07 -8.34 -0.74
CA ASP A 52 -35.29 -7.55 -0.96
C ASP A 52 -35.00 -6.07 -0.72
N THR A 53 -34.13 -5.78 0.26
CA THR A 53 -33.77 -4.39 0.62
C THR A 53 -32.43 -3.94 0.04
N GLY A 54 -31.58 -4.85 -0.41
CA GLY A 54 -30.22 -4.54 -0.88
C GLY A 54 -29.22 -4.32 0.25
N LEU A 55 -29.53 -4.79 1.46
CA LEU A 55 -28.70 -4.58 2.64
C LEU A 55 -27.72 -5.74 2.83
N VAL A 56 -26.42 -5.42 2.93
CA VAL A 56 -25.37 -6.39 3.23
C VAL A 56 -24.85 -6.14 4.64
N THR A 57 -24.91 -7.15 5.49
CA THR A 57 -24.31 -7.14 6.83
C THR A 57 -22.90 -7.69 6.75
N LEU A 58 -21.93 -6.93 7.26
CA LEU A 58 -20.51 -7.28 7.26
C LEU A 58 -20.16 -8.11 8.48
N ARG A 59 -19.12 -8.95 8.37
CA ARG A 59 -18.66 -9.82 9.44
C ARG A 59 -17.87 -9.04 10.50
N PRO A 60 -18.15 -9.22 11.81
CA PRO A 60 -17.35 -8.63 12.89
C PRO A 60 -15.97 -9.28 12.99
N PRO A 61 -14.98 -8.63 13.65
CA PRO A 61 -15.09 -7.35 14.35
C PRO A 61 -15.11 -6.14 13.40
N HIS A 62 -15.54 -4.97 13.91
CA HIS A 62 -15.65 -3.73 13.14
C HIS A 62 -14.78 -2.61 13.72
N GLY A 63 -13.99 -1.98 12.85
CA GLY A 63 -13.33 -0.71 13.12
C GLY A 63 -14.04 0.43 12.40
N GLY A 64 -14.07 1.60 13.02
CA GLY A 64 -14.43 2.83 12.31
C GLY A 64 -13.36 3.24 11.29
N SER A 65 -13.73 3.93 10.23
CA SER A 65 -12.81 4.48 9.23
C SER A 65 -12.88 6.01 9.18
N HIS A 66 -11.86 6.63 8.59
CA HIS A 66 -11.88 8.05 8.24
C HIS A 66 -13.06 8.34 7.31
N ASP A 67 -13.67 9.53 7.39
CA ASP A 67 -14.85 9.87 6.58
C ASP A 67 -14.61 9.72 5.07
N ALA A 68 -13.38 10.03 4.62
CA ALA A 68 -12.96 9.83 3.24
C ALA A 68 -12.90 8.35 2.80
N MET A 69 -12.93 7.38 3.72
CA MET A 69 -12.90 5.93 3.45
C MET A 69 -14.21 5.22 3.80
N ARG A 70 -15.18 5.89 4.43
CA ARG A 70 -16.46 5.27 4.85
C ARG A 70 -17.33 4.88 3.66
N PRO A 71 -17.96 3.70 3.64
CA PRO A 71 -18.95 3.35 2.62
C PRO A 71 -20.10 4.36 2.62
N GLY A 72 -20.63 4.67 1.45
CA GLY A 72 -21.71 5.65 1.33
C GLY A 72 -22.24 5.78 -0.10
N PRO A 73 -23.31 6.57 -0.29
CA PRO A 73 -23.94 6.76 -1.59
C PRO A 73 -22.93 7.17 -2.66
N GLY A 74 -22.95 6.48 -3.79
CA GLY A 74 -22.09 6.78 -4.94
C GLY A 74 -20.68 6.20 -4.87
N ARG A 75 -20.28 5.54 -3.76
CA ARG A 75 -18.97 4.90 -3.67
C ARG A 75 -18.89 3.63 -4.52
N PRO A 76 -17.83 3.45 -5.33
CA PRO A 76 -17.57 2.23 -6.07
C PRO A 76 -17.22 1.11 -5.12
N CYS A 77 -17.68 -0.08 -5.46
CA CYS A 77 -17.32 -1.30 -4.77
C CYS A 77 -17.35 -2.47 -5.75
N TYR A 78 -16.68 -3.55 -5.38
CA TYR A 78 -16.77 -4.84 -6.03
C TYR A 78 -16.83 -5.94 -4.97
N PHE A 79 -17.27 -7.11 -5.40
CA PHE A 79 -17.25 -8.33 -4.59
C PHE A 79 -16.25 -9.31 -5.18
N GLU A 80 -15.65 -10.11 -4.31
CA GLU A 80 -14.71 -11.15 -4.72
C GLU A 80 -14.83 -12.39 -3.81
N ASN A 81 -14.06 -13.43 -4.16
CA ASN A 81 -13.94 -14.66 -3.38
C ASN A 81 -15.25 -15.48 -3.25
N ALA A 82 -16.02 -15.58 -4.35
CA ALA A 82 -17.15 -16.51 -4.50
C ALA A 82 -16.95 -17.40 -5.74
N ARG A 83 -17.51 -18.61 -5.73
CA ARG A 83 -17.42 -19.54 -6.87
C ARG A 83 -18.06 -18.97 -8.13
N GLU A 84 -19.16 -18.25 -7.94
CA GLU A 84 -19.98 -17.63 -8.98
C GLU A 84 -19.27 -16.47 -9.69
N PHE A 85 -18.23 -15.89 -9.07
CA PHE A 85 -17.43 -14.83 -9.68
C PHE A 85 -16.32 -15.35 -10.59
N ALA A 86 -15.98 -16.64 -10.54
CA ALA A 86 -15.01 -17.24 -11.46
C ALA A 86 -15.70 -17.69 -12.74
N ASP A 87 -16.04 -16.72 -13.60
CA ASP A 87 -16.87 -16.89 -14.81
C ASP A 87 -16.18 -16.47 -16.12
N ALA A 88 -14.98 -15.89 -16.05
CA ALA A 88 -14.19 -15.43 -17.18
C ALA A 88 -12.77 -16.04 -17.24
N PRO A 89 -12.15 -16.11 -18.43
CA PRO A 89 -10.80 -16.68 -18.58
C PRO A 89 -9.72 -16.00 -17.74
N GLY A 90 -9.05 -16.79 -16.89
CA GLY A 90 -8.02 -16.34 -15.97
C GLY A 90 -8.47 -16.24 -14.52
N GLU A 91 -9.77 -16.30 -14.24
CA GLU A 91 -10.30 -16.27 -12.89
C GLU A 91 -10.25 -17.64 -12.21
N TRP A 92 -10.18 -17.62 -10.89
CA TRP A 92 -10.09 -18.80 -10.06
C TRP A 92 -10.81 -18.60 -8.74
N TYR A 93 -11.16 -19.69 -8.08
CA TYR A 93 -11.77 -19.71 -6.76
C TYR A 93 -11.22 -20.89 -5.96
N LEU A 94 -10.81 -20.65 -4.73
CA LEU A 94 -10.41 -21.69 -3.78
C LEU A 94 -11.52 -21.82 -2.73
N ASP A 95 -12.24 -22.95 -2.76
CA ASP A 95 -13.12 -23.33 -1.66
C ASP A 95 -12.24 -23.77 -0.49
N ARG A 96 -12.16 -22.94 0.56
CA ARG A 96 -11.31 -23.22 1.72
C ARG A 96 -11.85 -24.32 2.63
N ALA A 97 -13.15 -24.59 2.58
CA ALA A 97 -13.77 -25.65 3.38
C ALA A 97 -13.47 -27.03 2.80
N THR A 98 -13.43 -27.16 1.48
CA THR A 98 -13.16 -28.43 0.78
C THR A 98 -11.71 -28.57 0.32
N GLY A 99 -11.00 -27.45 0.14
CA GLY A 99 -9.67 -27.40 -0.47
C GLY A 99 -9.68 -27.48 -2.00
N GLU A 100 -10.84 -27.35 -2.65
CA GLU A 100 -10.97 -27.42 -4.10
C GLU A 100 -10.61 -26.08 -4.76
N LEU A 101 -9.66 -26.13 -5.70
CA LEU A 101 -9.30 -24.99 -6.55
C LEU A 101 -9.98 -25.12 -7.92
N SER A 102 -10.93 -24.23 -8.20
CA SER A 102 -11.52 -24.03 -9.52
C SER A 102 -10.75 -22.96 -10.30
N TYR A 103 -10.44 -23.21 -11.58
CA TYR A 103 -9.76 -22.27 -12.46
C TYR A 103 -10.41 -22.27 -13.84
N PHE A 104 -10.70 -21.09 -14.39
CA PHE A 104 -11.17 -20.93 -15.77
C PHE A 104 -9.96 -20.66 -16.68
N PRO A 105 -9.55 -21.60 -17.55
CA PRO A 105 -8.35 -21.45 -18.35
C PRO A 105 -8.40 -20.24 -19.29
N ARG A 106 -7.26 -19.54 -19.42
CA ARG A 106 -7.08 -18.55 -20.48
C ARG A 106 -7.17 -19.21 -21.87
N PRO A 107 -7.54 -18.47 -22.94
CA PRO A 107 -7.63 -19.04 -24.29
C PRO A 107 -6.35 -19.77 -24.70
N GLY A 108 -6.50 -21.02 -25.15
CA GLY A 108 -5.37 -21.89 -25.52
C GLY A 108 -4.69 -22.61 -24.35
N GLY A 109 -5.09 -22.36 -23.10
CA GLY A 109 -4.64 -23.09 -21.92
C GLY A 109 -5.48 -24.32 -21.61
N SER A 110 -4.92 -25.24 -20.82
CA SER A 110 -5.60 -26.40 -20.24
C SER A 110 -5.28 -26.49 -18.75
N PRO A 111 -6.24 -26.87 -17.87
CA PRO A 111 -5.95 -27.16 -16.47
C PRO A 111 -4.88 -28.25 -16.31
N ASP A 112 -4.85 -29.24 -17.20
CA ASP A 112 -3.93 -30.38 -17.13
C ASP A 112 -2.45 -29.98 -17.33
N THR A 113 -2.22 -28.83 -17.94
CA THR A 113 -0.87 -28.30 -18.23
C THR A 113 -0.58 -27.01 -17.49
N ALA A 114 -1.55 -26.47 -16.75
CA ALA A 114 -1.39 -25.23 -16.02
C ALA A 114 -0.49 -25.45 -14.80
N VAL A 115 0.45 -24.53 -14.57
CA VAL A 115 1.21 -24.46 -13.32
C VAL A 115 0.59 -23.38 -12.46
N GLY A 116 -0.08 -23.79 -11.39
CA GLY A 116 -0.58 -22.89 -10.35
C GLY A 116 0.42 -22.81 -9.20
N VAL A 117 0.72 -21.61 -8.72
CA VAL A 117 1.53 -21.38 -7.53
C VAL A 117 0.68 -20.71 -6.47
N LEU A 118 0.47 -21.40 -5.35
CA LEU A 118 -0.15 -20.81 -4.16
C LEU A 118 0.94 -20.54 -3.13
N PRO A 119 1.18 -19.28 -2.74
CA PRO A 119 2.18 -18.96 -1.73
C PRO A 119 1.81 -19.53 -0.37
N ARG A 120 2.82 -19.86 0.43
CA ARG A 120 2.65 -20.41 1.79
C ARG A 120 3.42 -19.65 2.85
N LEU A 121 4.42 -18.89 2.43
CA LEU A 121 5.24 -18.05 3.29
C LEU A 121 4.85 -16.60 3.03
N SER A 122 4.84 -15.78 4.08
CA SER A 122 4.72 -14.32 3.93
C SER A 122 6.07 -13.59 3.98
N ARG A 123 7.13 -14.29 4.39
CA ARG A 123 8.51 -13.78 4.48
C ARG A 123 9.46 -14.69 3.72
N LEU A 124 10.22 -14.13 2.78
CA LEU A 124 11.22 -14.87 1.99
C LEU A 124 12.64 -14.61 2.48
N LEU A 125 12.93 -13.40 2.94
CA LEU A 125 14.23 -13.04 3.52
C LEU A 125 14.05 -11.98 4.61
N GLU A 126 14.65 -12.24 5.77
CA GLU A 126 14.71 -11.28 6.88
C GLU A 126 16.17 -11.03 7.26
N LEU A 127 16.57 -9.76 7.31
CA LEU A 127 17.81 -9.34 7.97
C LEU A 127 17.43 -8.76 9.32
N ARG A 128 17.63 -9.51 10.40
CA ARG A 128 17.21 -9.10 11.75
C ARG A 128 18.40 -8.86 12.66
N GLY A 129 18.88 -7.61 12.67
CA GLY A 129 19.86 -7.11 13.63
C GLY A 129 19.21 -6.45 14.85
N THR A 130 20.04 -5.89 15.72
CA THR A 130 19.65 -5.01 16.83
C THR A 130 20.63 -3.84 16.93
N ALA A 131 20.30 -2.79 17.69
CA ALA A 131 21.22 -1.68 17.93
C ALA A 131 22.59 -2.13 18.50
N ALA A 132 22.60 -3.18 19.34
CA ALA A 132 23.82 -3.72 19.93
C ALA A 132 24.58 -4.69 18.99
N ALA A 133 23.86 -5.34 18.08
CA ALA A 133 24.39 -6.35 17.16
C ALA A 133 23.68 -6.26 15.80
N PRO A 134 24.03 -5.28 14.96
CA PRO A 134 23.40 -5.12 13.65
C PRO A 134 23.95 -6.16 12.66
N VAL A 135 23.16 -6.43 11.62
CA VAL A 135 23.63 -7.21 10.47
C VAL A 135 24.46 -6.28 9.59
N ARG A 136 25.69 -6.67 9.25
CA ARG A 136 26.62 -5.82 8.50
C ARG A 136 27.11 -6.49 7.23
N ASN A 137 27.23 -5.69 6.16
CA ASN A 137 27.94 -6.06 4.92
C ASN A 137 27.41 -7.36 4.28
N LEU A 138 26.09 -7.57 4.31
CA LEU A 138 25.45 -8.67 3.59
C LEU A 138 24.94 -8.15 2.25
N HIS A 139 25.40 -8.79 1.17
CA HIS A 139 25.09 -8.38 -0.20
C HIS A 139 24.37 -9.50 -0.94
N VAL A 140 23.15 -9.22 -1.38
CA VAL A 140 22.33 -10.10 -2.21
C VAL A 140 22.36 -9.57 -3.64
N ALA A 141 22.87 -10.35 -4.58
CA ALA A 141 22.98 -9.95 -5.98
C ALA A 141 22.38 -10.99 -6.93
N GLY A 142 21.58 -10.54 -7.91
CA GLY A 142 21.09 -11.40 -9.00
C GLY A 142 20.01 -12.41 -8.61
N LEU A 143 19.44 -12.32 -7.40
CA LEU A 143 18.40 -13.25 -6.93
C LEU A 143 16.98 -12.75 -7.23
N ARG A 144 16.07 -13.70 -7.44
CA ARG A 144 14.63 -13.44 -7.58
C ARG A 144 13.89 -13.96 -6.35
N PHE A 145 13.04 -13.12 -5.79
CA PHE A 145 12.16 -13.43 -4.68
C PHE A 145 10.73 -13.40 -5.19
N GLU A 146 10.07 -14.55 -5.20
CA GLU A 146 8.75 -14.72 -5.79
C GLU A 146 7.82 -15.52 -4.88
N HIS A 147 6.52 -15.26 -4.99
CA HIS A 147 5.45 -16.04 -4.37
C HIS A 147 5.46 -16.03 -2.84
N ALA A 148 5.25 -14.84 -2.27
CA ALA A 148 4.91 -14.67 -0.85
C ALA A 148 3.44 -14.24 -0.71
N ASP A 149 2.78 -14.70 0.35
CA ASP A 149 1.41 -14.30 0.71
C ASP A 149 1.42 -13.21 1.78
N TRP A 150 0.26 -12.66 2.11
CA TRP A 150 0.05 -11.87 3.32
C TRP A 150 -1.27 -12.27 3.98
N ALA A 151 -1.31 -12.24 5.32
CA ALA A 151 -2.51 -12.59 6.05
C ALA A 151 -3.54 -11.44 6.02
N PHE A 152 -4.69 -11.67 5.39
CA PHE A 152 -5.80 -10.73 5.44
C PHE A 152 -6.27 -10.51 6.90
N PRO A 153 -6.49 -9.26 7.37
CA PRO A 153 -6.79 -8.98 8.77
C PRO A 153 -8.15 -9.56 9.20
N VAL A 154 -8.27 -9.98 10.46
CA VAL A 154 -9.51 -10.58 10.97
C VAL A 154 -10.65 -9.56 10.99
N CYS A 155 -10.35 -8.30 11.31
CA CYS A 155 -11.31 -7.20 11.24
C CYS A 155 -11.59 -6.72 9.81
N GLY A 156 -10.95 -7.33 8.81
CA GLY A 156 -10.88 -6.85 7.43
C GLY A 156 -9.88 -5.73 7.24
N PHE A 157 -9.52 -5.49 5.98
CA PHE A 157 -8.57 -4.45 5.65
C PHE A 157 -9.25 -3.07 5.71
N ASN A 158 -8.88 -2.25 6.70
CA ASN A 158 -9.34 -0.87 6.83
C ASN A 158 -8.16 0.08 6.63
N GLY A 159 -7.96 0.49 5.38
CA GLY A 159 -6.82 1.28 4.93
C GLY A 159 -6.66 2.64 5.61
N ILE A 160 -5.42 2.99 5.92
CA ILE A 160 -5.00 4.31 6.42
C ILE A 160 -4.39 5.11 5.28
N GLN A 161 -3.27 4.62 4.74
CA GLN A 161 -2.50 5.18 3.63
C GLN A 161 -1.33 4.25 3.30
N ALA A 162 -0.95 4.09 2.02
CA ALA A 162 0.31 3.45 1.61
C ALA A 162 0.56 2.07 2.26
N SER A 163 -0.43 1.19 2.23
CA SER A 163 -0.37 -0.18 2.79
C SER A 163 -0.33 -0.28 4.31
N PHE A 164 -0.61 0.81 5.01
CA PHE A 164 -0.94 0.79 6.44
C PHE A 164 -2.45 0.66 6.65
N TYR A 165 -2.86 -0.12 7.65
CA TYR A 165 -4.26 -0.38 7.98
C TYR A 165 -4.50 -0.38 9.49
N THR A 166 -5.77 -0.37 9.89
CA THR A 166 -6.13 -0.46 11.32
C THR A 166 -5.86 -1.87 11.86
N PRO A 167 -5.14 -2.04 12.99
CA PRO A 167 -4.83 -3.36 13.55
C PRO A 167 -6.10 -4.08 14.04
N ASP A 168 -5.95 -5.38 14.26
CA ASP A 168 -6.94 -6.20 14.96
C ASP A 168 -6.88 -5.93 16.49
N THR A 169 -7.46 -4.83 17.00
CA THR A 169 -7.51 -4.58 18.46
C THR A 169 -8.80 -5.08 19.12
N ALA A 170 -8.65 -5.62 20.34
CA ALA A 170 -9.76 -6.12 21.16
C ALA A 170 -10.78 -5.04 21.59
N ASP A 171 -10.44 -3.76 21.45
CA ASP A 171 -11.32 -2.62 21.77
C ASP A 171 -11.99 -1.99 20.53
N GLY A 172 -11.71 -2.49 19.32
CA GLY A 172 -12.36 -2.08 18.07
C GLY A 172 -12.26 -0.59 17.75
N ARG A 173 -11.29 0.14 18.34
CA ARG A 173 -11.14 1.59 18.14
C ARG A 173 -10.50 1.87 16.79
N GLY A 174 -11.38 1.97 15.77
CA GLY A 174 -11.15 2.27 14.34
C GLY A 174 -9.94 3.10 13.90
N TRP A 175 -10.14 4.12 13.07
CA TRP A 175 -9.10 5.06 12.60
C TRP A 175 -8.55 5.89 13.78
N ALA A 176 -7.88 5.23 14.73
CA ALA A 176 -7.27 5.81 15.90
C ALA A 176 -5.90 6.37 15.53
N TRP A 177 -5.56 7.52 16.09
CA TRP A 177 -4.23 8.10 15.96
C TRP A 177 -3.23 7.24 16.75
N GLY A 178 -2.42 6.46 16.02
CA GLY A 178 -1.39 5.58 16.59
C GLY A 178 -1.80 4.10 16.61
N GLY A 179 -0.83 3.22 16.39
CA GLY A 179 -1.03 1.77 16.45
C GLY A 179 -1.48 1.10 15.15
N TRP A 180 -1.26 1.70 13.97
CA TRP A 180 -1.58 1.04 12.69
C TRP A 180 -0.78 -0.25 12.47
N ASP A 181 -1.22 -1.12 11.58
CA ASP A 181 -0.40 -2.22 11.07
C ASP A 181 0.01 -1.93 9.63
N CYS A 182 0.99 -2.67 9.13
CA CYS A 182 1.48 -2.60 7.77
C CYS A 182 1.25 -3.95 7.12
N ILE A 183 0.83 -3.97 5.86
CA ILE A 183 0.87 -5.20 5.06
C ILE A 183 2.28 -5.77 5.11
N GLU A 184 2.39 -7.07 5.38
CA GLU A 184 3.67 -7.72 5.66
C GLU A 184 4.60 -7.70 4.44
N PRO A 185 5.85 -7.26 4.59
CA PRO A 185 6.80 -7.26 3.49
C PRO A 185 7.43 -8.63 3.26
N ALA A 186 7.56 -9.08 2.02
CA ALA A 186 8.24 -10.34 1.70
C ALA A 186 9.72 -10.32 2.11
N LEU A 187 10.36 -9.15 2.00
CA LEU A 187 11.72 -8.89 2.46
C LEU A 187 11.71 -7.82 3.56
N GLU A 188 12.30 -8.08 4.72
CA GLU A 188 12.34 -7.08 5.80
C GLU A 188 13.68 -6.99 6.50
N TRP A 189 14.20 -5.77 6.62
CA TRP A 189 15.49 -5.49 7.22
C TRP A 189 15.34 -4.61 8.46
N TRP A 190 16.00 -5.03 9.53
CA TRP A 190 16.07 -4.36 10.83
C TRP A 190 17.53 -4.24 11.23
N TYR A 191 17.96 -3.03 11.63
CA TYR A 191 19.35 -2.75 12.03
C TYR A 191 20.38 -3.39 11.07
N ALA A 192 20.18 -3.14 9.78
CA ALA A 192 21.09 -3.55 8.71
C ALA A 192 22.01 -2.37 8.35
N GLU A 193 23.32 -2.61 8.30
CA GLU A 193 24.33 -1.60 8.03
C GLU A 193 25.21 -2.02 6.86
N GLY A 194 25.28 -1.18 5.82
CA GLY A 194 26.11 -1.48 4.65
C GLY A 194 25.66 -2.72 3.86
N CYS A 195 24.39 -3.11 3.95
CA CYS A 195 23.84 -4.25 3.23
C CYS A 195 23.29 -3.82 1.86
N SER A 196 23.20 -4.75 0.91
CA SER A 196 22.66 -4.44 -0.42
C SER A 196 21.79 -5.54 -1.00
N LEU A 197 20.83 -5.10 -1.82
CA LEU A 197 20.06 -5.93 -2.74
C LEU A 197 20.19 -5.33 -4.13
N THR A 198 20.88 -6.05 -5.02
CA THR A 198 21.31 -5.52 -6.32
C THR A 198 20.98 -6.46 -7.47
N ASP A 199 20.62 -5.90 -8.63
CA ASP A 199 20.42 -6.64 -9.88
C ASP A 199 19.43 -7.82 -9.75
N GLY A 200 18.51 -7.75 -8.79
CA GLY A 200 17.56 -8.81 -8.46
C GLY A 200 16.16 -8.54 -8.98
N ALA A 201 15.22 -9.39 -8.57
CA ALA A 201 13.80 -9.14 -8.80
C ALA A 201 12.93 -9.51 -7.58
N LEU A 202 11.92 -8.69 -7.31
CA LEU A 202 10.81 -8.99 -6.41
C LEU A 202 9.55 -9.06 -7.25
N ARG A 203 8.93 -10.25 -7.33
CA ARG A 203 7.79 -10.47 -8.23
C ARG A 203 6.72 -11.35 -7.63
N HIS A 204 5.47 -11.17 -8.03
CA HIS A 204 4.37 -12.06 -7.65
C HIS A 204 4.25 -12.19 -6.12
N LEU A 205 4.27 -11.06 -5.41
CA LEU A 205 4.23 -11.00 -3.95
C LEU A 205 2.88 -10.42 -3.53
N GLY A 206 2.13 -11.09 -2.67
CA GLY A 206 0.81 -10.62 -2.20
C GLY A 206 0.90 -9.44 -1.23
N GLY A 207 1.99 -9.34 -0.47
CA GLY A 207 2.23 -8.27 0.49
C GLY A 207 3.05 -7.11 -0.07
N VAL A 208 3.79 -6.43 0.82
CA VAL A 208 4.80 -5.41 0.44
C VAL A 208 6.02 -6.11 -0.16
N GLY A 209 6.72 -5.48 -1.10
CA GLY A 209 7.93 -6.06 -1.69
C GLY A 209 9.07 -6.16 -0.68
N ILE A 210 9.64 -5.02 -0.31
CA ILE A 210 10.72 -4.91 0.68
C ILE A 210 10.50 -3.72 1.62
N ARG A 211 10.86 -3.89 2.89
CA ARG A 211 10.90 -2.80 3.87
C ARG A 211 12.22 -2.75 4.65
N LEU A 212 12.86 -1.58 4.65
CA LEU A 212 13.99 -1.26 5.53
C LEU A 212 13.46 -0.48 6.73
N ARG A 213 13.77 -0.93 7.94
CA ARG A 213 13.16 -0.46 9.20
C ARG A 213 14.18 0.18 10.13
N GLN A 214 13.80 0.33 11.39
CA GLN A 214 14.63 0.87 12.46
C GLN A 214 16.11 0.47 12.36
N GLY A 215 16.98 1.45 12.53
CA GLY A 215 18.43 1.31 12.54
C GLY A 215 19.05 0.88 11.22
N CYS A 216 18.30 0.75 10.13
CA CYS A 216 18.88 0.49 8.83
C CYS A 216 19.63 1.73 8.32
N HIS A 217 20.92 1.59 8.02
CA HIS A 217 21.67 2.69 7.44
C HIS A 217 22.75 2.28 6.46
N ASP A 218 23.13 3.21 5.59
CA ASP A 218 24.17 3.01 4.56
C ASP A 218 23.88 1.81 3.64
N ASN A 219 22.60 1.45 3.47
CA ASN A 219 22.18 0.31 2.64
C ASN A 219 21.85 0.73 1.20
N LEU A 220 21.91 -0.23 0.29
CA LEU A 220 21.68 -0.03 -1.14
C LEU A 220 20.64 -1.00 -1.72
N LEU A 221 19.54 -0.46 -2.25
CA LEU A 221 18.61 -1.17 -3.12
C LEU A 221 18.80 -0.64 -4.55
N GLU A 222 19.53 -1.38 -5.39
CA GLU A 222 19.93 -0.88 -6.72
C GLU A 222 19.69 -1.85 -7.87
N GLY A 223 19.20 -1.35 -9.01
CA GLY A 223 19.12 -2.15 -10.24
C GLY A 223 18.08 -3.27 -10.18
N ASN A 224 17.14 -3.22 -9.23
CA ASN A 224 16.15 -4.28 -9.06
C ASN A 224 14.90 -4.04 -9.91
N LEU A 225 14.29 -5.14 -10.33
CA LEU A 225 12.92 -5.16 -10.84
C LEU A 225 11.96 -5.44 -9.68
N VAL A 226 11.04 -4.52 -9.40
CA VAL A 226 9.97 -4.70 -8.43
C VAL A 226 8.64 -4.63 -9.19
N GLU A 227 8.00 -5.78 -9.40
CA GLU A 227 6.74 -5.81 -10.16
C GLU A 227 5.73 -6.85 -9.70
N GLU A 228 4.44 -6.59 -9.93
CA GLU A 228 3.35 -7.49 -9.55
C GLU A 228 3.34 -7.74 -8.02
N ILE A 229 3.22 -6.63 -7.31
CA ILE A 229 3.20 -6.56 -5.85
C ILE A 229 1.78 -6.20 -5.41
N GLY A 230 1.20 -6.98 -4.51
CA GLY A 230 -0.16 -6.78 -4.01
C GLY A 230 -0.31 -5.48 -3.23
N ALA A 231 0.75 -5.05 -2.54
CA ALA A 231 0.80 -3.80 -1.79
C ALA A 231 1.96 -2.89 -2.28
N SER A 232 2.52 -2.06 -1.39
CA SER A 232 3.60 -1.13 -1.75
C SER A 232 4.89 -1.85 -2.18
N GLY A 233 5.61 -1.28 -3.15
CA GLY A 233 6.80 -1.91 -3.73
C GLY A 233 8.02 -1.90 -2.79
N ILE A 234 8.59 -0.71 -2.58
CA ILE A 234 9.76 -0.49 -1.73
C ILE A 234 9.38 0.46 -0.60
N MET A 235 9.64 0.08 0.65
CA MET A 235 9.37 0.90 1.82
C MET A 235 10.65 1.18 2.62
N LEU A 236 10.83 2.42 3.06
CA LEU A 236 11.92 2.85 3.94
C LEU A 236 11.36 3.57 5.18
N GLY A 237 11.69 3.02 6.33
CA GLY A 237 11.43 3.57 7.64
C GLY A 237 10.13 3.13 8.27
N GLU A 238 9.62 3.98 9.15
CA GLU A 238 8.65 3.59 10.15
C GLU A 238 7.30 4.29 10.01
N CYS A 239 6.30 3.62 10.56
CA CYS A 239 4.97 4.16 10.80
C CYS A 239 4.82 4.23 12.32
N TRP A 240 3.96 5.11 12.84
CA TRP A 240 3.74 5.36 14.27
C TRP A 240 3.01 4.22 15.01
N THR A 241 3.28 2.99 14.62
CA THR A 241 2.57 1.79 15.06
C THR A 241 2.98 1.37 16.46
N PHE A 242 4.12 1.90 16.94
CA PHE A 242 4.57 1.75 18.31
C PHE A 242 4.70 3.12 18.98
N GLN A 243 3.55 3.74 19.27
CA GLN A 243 3.50 4.88 20.17
C GLN A 243 3.57 4.46 21.66
N PRO A 244 4.03 5.36 22.54
CA PRO A 244 4.53 6.70 22.23
C PRO A 244 6.06 6.71 22.22
N TRP A 245 6.68 7.01 21.08
CA TRP A 245 8.06 7.50 21.14
C TRP A 245 8.09 8.84 21.89
N PRO A 246 9.12 9.09 22.71
CA PRO A 246 9.29 10.40 23.36
C PRO A 246 9.29 11.52 22.31
N ASP A 247 8.60 12.62 22.60
CA ASP A 247 8.64 13.87 21.81
C ASP A 247 8.20 13.79 20.35
N ASN A 248 7.46 12.75 19.99
CA ASN A 248 7.03 12.47 18.64
C ASN A 248 8.14 12.07 17.66
N ASP A 249 9.22 11.47 18.16
CA ASP A 249 10.37 11.14 17.34
C ASP A 249 11.00 9.78 17.64
N LEU A 250 11.52 9.12 16.60
CA LEU A 250 12.29 7.88 16.78
C LEU A 250 13.55 8.17 17.62
N PRO A 251 13.92 7.28 18.57
CA PRO A 251 15.21 7.39 19.24
C PRO A 251 16.33 7.49 18.20
N ALA A 252 17.29 8.41 18.40
CA ALA A 252 18.29 8.73 17.38
C ALA A 252 19.08 7.52 16.85
N GLY A 253 19.29 6.48 17.66
CA GLY A 253 19.96 5.24 17.25
C GLY A 253 19.10 4.30 16.39
N ASP A 254 17.78 4.53 16.36
CA ASP A 254 16.81 3.71 15.64
C ASP A 254 16.34 4.38 14.35
N VAL A 255 16.73 5.64 14.11
CA VAL A 255 16.38 6.38 12.88
C VAL A 255 17.09 5.74 11.68
N PRO A 256 16.34 5.25 10.67
CA PRO A 256 16.92 4.83 9.42
C PRO A 256 17.57 6.02 8.71
N ARG A 257 18.82 5.88 8.28
CA ARG A 257 19.57 6.98 7.67
C ARG A 257 20.43 6.57 6.49
N ASP A 258 20.68 7.49 5.57
CA ASP A 258 21.68 7.32 4.50
C ASP A 258 21.44 6.07 3.61
N ASN A 259 20.18 5.61 3.51
CA ASN A 259 19.82 4.49 2.64
C ASN A 259 19.54 4.99 1.22
N ARG A 260 19.94 4.18 0.23
CA ARG A 260 19.83 4.53 -1.19
C ARG A 260 18.91 3.54 -1.91
N ILE A 261 17.88 4.08 -2.56
CA ILE A 261 16.96 3.38 -3.46
C ILE A 261 17.25 3.94 -4.85
N ALA A 262 18.08 3.24 -5.63
CA ALA A 262 18.66 3.77 -6.86
C ALA A 262 18.43 2.88 -8.08
N ASN A 263 18.20 3.45 -9.27
CA ASN A 263 18.19 2.69 -10.53
C ASN A 263 17.23 1.48 -10.56
N ASN A 264 16.14 1.50 -9.80
CA ASN A 264 15.16 0.41 -9.79
C ASN A 264 14.04 0.65 -10.81
N LEU A 265 13.48 -0.45 -11.32
CA LEU A 265 12.25 -0.46 -12.11
C LEU A 265 11.10 -0.93 -11.22
N VAL A 266 10.21 -0.02 -10.83
CA VAL A 266 9.08 -0.30 -9.93
C VAL A 266 7.78 -0.14 -10.72
N ARG A 267 7.01 -1.22 -10.89
CA ARG A 267 5.74 -1.15 -11.64
C ARG A 267 4.71 -2.17 -11.21
N ARG A 268 3.43 -1.93 -11.48
CA ARG A 268 2.37 -2.89 -11.13
C ARG A 268 2.42 -3.30 -9.65
N CYS A 269 2.61 -2.32 -8.77
CA CYS A 269 2.43 -2.48 -7.32
C CYS A 269 1.00 -2.04 -6.95
N GLY A 270 0.50 -2.47 -5.80
CA GLY A 270 -0.89 -2.24 -5.39
C GLY A 270 -1.92 -3.04 -6.19
N THR A 271 -1.59 -4.25 -6.62
CA THR A 271 -2.54 -5.09 -7.39
C THR A 271 -3.66 -5.68 -6.52
N VAL A 272 -3.56 -5.55 -5.19
CA VAL A 272 -4.58 -5.96 -4.21
C VAL A 272 -4.99 -4.74 -3.37
N ASP A 273 -4.01 -4.10 -2.74
CA ASP A 273 -4.16 -2.82 -2.04
C ASP A 273 -4.01 -1.66 -3.04
N HIS A 274 -5.11 -1.08 -3.50
CA HIS A 274 -5.07 0.02 -4.46
C HIS A 274 -4.55 1.35 -3.87
N GLY A 275 -4.45 1.51 -2.54
CA GLY A 275 -3.85 2.69 -1.89
C GLY A 275 -2.34 2.54 -1.63
N ALA A 276 -1.76 1.42 -2.06
CA ALA A 276 -0.32 1.22 -2.10
C ALA A 276 0.40 2.22 -3.02
N VAL A 277 1.70 2.41 -2.77
CA VAL A 277 2.56 3.27 -3.58
C VAL A 277 3.76 2.51 -4.13
N GLY A 278 4.40 3.03 -5.17
CA GLY A 278 5.60 2.41 -5.74
C GLY A 278 6.77 2.40 -4.73
N ILE A 279 7.14 3.60 -4.27
CA ILE A 279 8.18 3.79 -3.26
C ILE A 279 7.63 4.65 -2.12
N TRP A 280 7.73 4.15 -0.90
CA TRP A 280 7.37 4.89 0.31
C TRP A 280 8.60 5.10 1.19
N ALA A 281 8.79 6.30 1.71
CA ALA A 281 9.83 6.57 2.70
C ALA A 281 9.32 7.53 3.77
N ALA A 282 9.53 7.23 5.05
CA ALA A 282 9.14 8.11 6.15
C ALA A 282 10.02 7.94 7.38
N PHE A 283 10.01 8.95 8.26
CA PHE A 283 10.82 9.00 9.49
C PHE A 283 12.25 8.50 9.30
N CYS A 284 12.90 9.02 8.26
CA CYS A 284 14.27 8.69 7.88
C CYS A 284 15.07 9.96 7.57
N GLN A 285 16.39 9.83 7.58
CA GLN A 285 17.34 10.93 7.36
C GLN A 285 18.27 10.62 6.20
N GLY A 286 18.65 11.60 5.38
CA GLY A 286 19.65 11.36 4.34
C GLY A 286 19.20 10.37 3.26
N ALA A 287 17.91 10.01 3.19
CA ALA A 287 17.43 9.00 2.26
C ALA A 287 17.57 9.51 0.82
N ARG A 288 18.10 8.68 -0.07
CA ARG A 288 18.23 9.00 -1.50
C ARG A 288 17.36 8.08 -2.32
N ILE A 289 16.30 8.63 -2.88
CA ILE A 289 15.44 7.97 -3.87
C ILE A 289 15.82 8.57 -5.21
N GLU A 290 16.66 7.87 -5.98
CA GLU A 290 17.30 8.46 -7.16
C GLU A 290 17.29 7.57 -8.40
N HIS A 291 17.10 8.16 -9.58
CA HIS A 291 17.19 7.45 -10.86
C HIS A 291 16.28 6.20 -10.99
N ASN A 292 15.18 6.13 -10.25
CA ASN A 292 14.21 5.04 -10.39
C ASN A 292 13.21 5.35 -11.50
N GLN A 293 12.73 4.32 -12.18
CA GLN A 293 11.55 4.40 -13.06
C GLN A 293 10.36 3.76 -12.35
N VAL A 294 9.29 4.52 -12.13
CA VAL A 294 8.12 4.12 -11.34
C VAL A 294 6.84 4.33 -12.16
N TYR A 295 6.10 3.27 -12.49
CA TYR A 295 4.90 3.41 -13.33
C TYR A 295 3.89 2.27 -13.23
N ASP A 296 2.73 2.45 -13.87
CA ASP A 296 1.63 1.47 -13.88
C ASP A 296 1.14 1.17 -12.45
N LEU A 297 0.70 2.23 -11.75
CA LEU A 297 0.27 2.17 -10.35
C LEU A 297 -1.18 2.66 -10.16
N PRO A 298 -1.93 2.04 -9.24
CA PRO A 298 -3.30 2.44 -8.93
C PRO A 298 -3.37 3.81 -8.24
N TYR A 299 -2.34 4.16 -7.48
CA TYR A 299 -2.25 5.38 -6.69
C TYR A 299 -0.89 6.07 -6.92
N THR A 300 -0.26 6.60 -5.86
CA THR A 300 0.91 7.49 -5.94
C THR A 300 2.18 6.74 -6.31
N GLY A 301 3.05 7.38 -7.09
CA GLY A 301 4.36 6.83 -7.46
C GLY A 301 5.34 6.78 -6.29
N ILE A 302 5.71 7.95 -5.77
CA ILE A 302 6.62 8.10 -4.63
C ILE A 302 5.90 8.86 -3.51
N SER A 303 5.92 8.33 -2.29
CA SER A 303 5.39 8.98 -1.08
C SER A 303 6.54 9.23 -0.10
N LEU A 304 6.83 10.50 0.22
CA LEU A 304 7.92 10.90 1.11
C LEU A 304 7.41 11.65 2.33
N GLY A 305 7.66 11.08 3.51
CA GLY A 305 7.17 11.56 4.78
C GLY A 305 5.89 10.85 5.21
N PHE A 306 5.53 11.07 6.47
CA PHE A 306 4.33 10.49 7.05
C PHE A 306 3.89 11.32 8.26
N MET A 307 2.63 11.10 8.67
CA MET A 307 1.86 11.90 9.64
C MET A 307 1.53 13.33 9.20
N TRP A 308 0.26 13.66 9.40
CA TRP A 308 -0.37 14.94 9.07
C TRP A 308 -0.12 16.02 10.15
N ILE A 309 1.15 16.28 10.47
CA ILE A 309 1.54 17.26 11.51
C ILE A 309 2.64 18.21 11.01
N GLU A 310 2.62 19.43 11.53
CA GLU A 310 3.66 20.44 11.27
C GLU A 310 4.85 20.38 12.24
N THR A 311 4.72 19.61 13.32
CA THR A 311 5.75 19.45 14.35
C THR A 311 6.96 18.73 13.74
N PRO A 312 8.19 19.20 14.02
CA PRO A 312 9.39 18.49 13.60
C PRO A 312 9.40 17.03 14.06
N THR A 313 9.92 16.16 13.20
CA THR A 313 10.24 14.75 13.51
C THR A 313 11.70 14.50 13.12
N CYS A 314 12.18 13.26 13.20
CA CYS A 314 13.50 12.89 12.70
C CYS A 314 13.64 13.10 11.20
N ALA A 315 12.55 13.17 10.43
CA ALA A 315 12.62 13.28 8.98
C ALA A 315 13.33 14.57 8.56
N ARG A 316 14.44 14.45 7.82
CA ARG A 316 15.23 15.57 7.30
C ARG A 316 16.23 15.13 6.24
N ASP A 317 16.71 16.07 5.43
CA ASP A 317 17.78 15.85 4.46
C ASP A 317 17.48 14.67 3.51
N ASN A 318 16.20 14.52 3.12
CA ASN A 318 15.77 13.45 2.23
C ASN A 318 15.71 13.96 0.79
N HIS A 319 16.18 13.16 -0.16
CA HIS A 319 16.39 13.59 -1.54
C HIS A 319 15.64 12.69 -2.53
N VAL A 320 14.75 13.29 -3.31
CA VAL A 320 14.07 12.67 -4.46
C VAL A 320 14.68 13.25 -5.73
N VAL A 321 15.56 12.50 -6.39
CA VAL A 321 16.46 13.04 -7.43
C VAL A 321 16.34 12.26 -8.74
N ALA A 322 16.06 12.94 -9.85
CA ALA A 322 16.13 12.36 -11.19
C ALA A 322 15.34 11.04 -11.38
N ASN A 323 14.22 10.88 -10.66
CA ASN A 323 13.31 9.76 -10.89
C ASN A 323 12.41 10.06 -12.08
N HIS A 324 11.98 9.00 -12.76
CA HIS A 324 10.96 9.05 -13.80
C HIS A 324 9.69 8.37 -13.30
N VAL A 325 8.67 9.15 -12.96
CA VAL A 325 7.39 8.64 -12.46
C VAL A 325 6.29 8.94 -13.47
N HIS A 326 5.62 7.90 -13.96
CA HIS A 326 4.56 8.07 -14.96
C HIS A 326 3.47 6.99 -14.91
N ASP A 327 2.33 7.19 -15.59
CA ASP A 327 1.21 6.23 -15.61
C ASP A 327 0.79 5.80 -14.19
N VAL A 328 0.52 6.79 -13.35
CA VAL A 328 0.15 6.63 -11.93
C VAL A 328 -1.25 7.18 -11.68
N MET A 329 -1.80 6.96 -10.48
CA MET A 329 -3.14 7.44 -10.11
C MET A 329 -4.25 6.87 -11.00
N LYS A 330 -4.09 5.61 -11.42
CA LYS A 330 -4.98 4.93 -12.38
C LYS A 330 -6.32 4.50 -11.78
N VAL A 331 -6.40 4.38 -10.45
CA VAL A 331 -7.59 3.90 -9.73
C VAL A 331 -8.04 4.93 -8.71
N LEU A 332 -7.20 5.28 -7.75
CA LEU A 332 -7.56 6.14 -6.62
C LEU A 332 -7.28 7.63 -6.89
N CYS A 333 -7.56 8.47 -5.90
CA CYS A 333 -7.38 9.90 -5.97
C CYS A 333 -6.74 10.51 -4.73
N ASP A 334 -6.53 11.83 -4.74
CA ASP A 334 -5.87 12.59 -3.65
C ASP A 334 -4.36 12.28 -3.51
N GLY A 335 -3.69 12.11 -4.64
CA GLY A 335 -2.27 11.79 -4.71
C GLY A 335 -1.59 12.42 -5.92
N GLY A 336 -0.46 11.83 -6.35
CA GLY A 336 0.26 12.30 -7.53
C GLY A 336 1.44 11.42 -7.95
N CYS A 337 2.27 11.92 -8.84
CA CYS A 337 3.56 11.29 -9.14
C CYS A 337 4.44 11.28 -7.87
N LEU A 338 4.49 12.41 -7.17
CA LEU A 338 5.13 12.56 -5.88
C LEU A 338 4.13 13.13 -4.87
N TYR A 339 4.05 12.50 -3.70
CA TYR A 339 3.30 12.97 -2.54
C TYR A 339 4.27 13.21 -1.39
N THR A 340 4.08 14.29 -0.63
CA THR A 340 4.85 14.53 0.59
C THR A 340 3.98 14.80 1.80
N LEU A 341 4.50 14.47 2.99
CA LEU A 341 3.84 14.73 4.26
C LEU A 341 4.82 15.18 5.33
N GLY A 342 4.36 16.06 6.23
CA GLY A 342 5.12 16.48 7.42
C GLY A 342 6.35 17.37 7.15
N PHE A 343 6.92 17.92 8.23
CA PHE A 343 8.08 18.79 8.15
C PHE A 343 9.36 17.99 7.88
N GLN A 344 10.07 18.33 6.80
CA GLN A 344 11.31 17.68 6.40
C GLN A 344 12.35 18.74 5.98
N PRO A 345 13.06 19.37 6.93
CA PRO A 345 14.05 20.40 6.63
C PRO A 345 15.21 19.83 5.81
N ASP A 346 15.84 20.69 5.01
CA ASP A 346 17.02 20.41 4.20
C ASP A 346 16.80 19.36 3.08
N SER A 347 15.57 18.88 2.92
CA SER A 347 15.19 17.90 1.89
C SER A 347 15.11 18.54 0.50
N THR A 348 15.33 17.74 -0.55
CA THR A 348 15.32 18.24 -1.93
C THR A 348 14.49 17.37 -2.87
N ILE A 349 13.80 18.01 -3.81
CA ILE A 349 13.11 17.35 -4.92
C ILE A 349 13.64 17.96 -6.21
N THR A 350 14.54 17.25 -6.89
CA THR A 350 15.32 17.83 -7.99
C THR A 350 15.44 16.96 -9.23
N GLY A 351 15.34 17.57 -10.42
CA GLY A 351 15.64 16.90 -11.68
C GLY A 351 14.66 15.78 -12.08
N ASN A 352 13.52 15.64 -11.40
CA ASN A 352 12.60 14.53 -11.66
C ASN A 352 11.74 14.77 -12.91
N LEU A 353 11.32 13.68 -13.54
CA LEU A 353 10.39 13.64 -14.65
C LEU A 353 9.07 13.04 -14.18
N PHE A 354 8.03 13.87 -14.06
CA PHE A 354 6.70 13.48 -13.57
C PHE A 354 5.65 13.73 -14.65
N HIS A 355 4.98 12.68 -15.12
CA HIS A 355 3.90 12.86 -16.10
C HIS A 355 2.85 11.75 -16.06
N ASP A 356 1.75 11.91 -16.79
CA ASP A 356 0.67 10.92 -16.84
C ASP A 356 0.14 10.55 -15.44
N ALA A 357 -0.15 11.58 -14.64
CA ALA A 357 -0.91 11.41 -13.39
C ALA A 357 -2.40 11.40 -13.74
N HIS A 358 -3.00 10.21 -13.74
CA HIS A 358 -4.35 9.99 -14.23
C HIS A 358 -5.43 10.37 -13.23
N ARG A 359 -6.67 10.39 -13.70
CA ARG A 359 -7.88 10.43 -12.87
C ARG A 359 -8.88 9.42 -13.41
N SER A 360 -9.14 8.38 -12.61
CA SER A 360 -10.07 7.32 -12.98
C SER A 360 -11.53 7.79 -12.93
N ALA A 361 -12.42 7.06 -13.58
CA ALA A 361 -13.87 7.28 -13.47
C ALA A 361 -14.42 6.93 -12.08
N VAL A 362 -13.66 6.19 -11.27
CA VAL A 362 -14.01 5.74 -9.92
C VAL A 362 -13.36 6.61 -8.82
N ALA A 363 -12.78 7.75 -9.19
CA ALA A 363 -12.21 8.72 -8.25
C ALA A 363 -13.29 9.66 -7.69
N HIS A 364 -13.44 9.72 -6.36
CA HIS A 364 -14.51 10.49 -5.69
C HIS A 364 -14.02 11.65 -4.81
N GLY A 365 -12.70 11.83 -4.69
CA GLY A 365 -12.08 12.80 -3.80
C GLY A 365 -11.28 13.87 -4.53
N ALA A 366 -10.20 14.29 -3.89
CA ALA A 366 -9.42 15.42 -4.34
C ALA A 366 -8.71 15.18 -5.69
N PRO A 367 -8.17 16.24 -6.32
CA PRO A 367 -7.48 16.14 -7.60
C PRO A 367 -6.19 15.32 -7.54
N ASN A 368 -5.77 14.76 -8.69
CA ASN A 368 -4.51 14.01 -8.82
C ASN A 368 -3.48 14.86 -9.56
N ASN A 369 -2.30 15.01 -8.96
CA ASN A 369 -1.36 16.08 -9.29
C ASN A 369 -0.01 15.52 -9.76
N GLY A 370 0.88 16.39 -10.25
CA GLY A 370 2.28 16.01 -10.47
C GLY A 370 2.98 15.83 -9.12
N ILE A 371 3.12 16.91 -8.37
CA ILE A 371 3.58 16.91 -6.98
C ILE A 371 2.44 17.35 -6.07
N PHE A 372 2.20 16.63 -4.98
CA PHE A 372 1.25 17.01 -3.96
C PHE A 372 1.95 17.16 -2.60
N PHE A 373 2.10 18.41 -2.16
CA PHE A 373 2.51 18.76 -0.80
C PHE A 373 1.29 18.74 0.11
N ASP A 374 1.09 17.63 0.82
CA ASP A 374 -0.03 17.48 1.74
C ASP A 374 0.37 17.93 3.17
N GLN A 375 -0.57 17.84 4.11
CA GLN A 375 -0.52 18.47 5.43
C GLN A 375 0.85 18.39 6.14
N GLY A 376 1.32 19.55 6.58
CA GLY A 376 2.59 19.67 7.31
C GLY A 376 3.84 19.71 6.43
N SER A 377 3.72 19.46 5.13
CA SER A 377 4.83 19.53 4.17
C SER A 377 5.50 20.90 4.17
N LYS A 378 6.76 20.95 4.61
CA LYS A 378 7.63 22.13 4.53
C LYS A 378 9.11 21.72 4.63
N GLY A 379 10.02 22.62 4.27
CA GLY A 379 11.46 22.38 4.36
C GLY A 379 12.13 21.83 3.10
N PHE A 380 11.39 21.72 2.00
CA PHE A 380 11.89 21.21 0.72
C PHE A 380 12.47 22.30 -0.18
N HIS A 381 13.61 22.01 -0.83
CA HIS A 381 14.09 22.74 -1.99
C HIS A 381 13.66 22.04 -3.29
N LEU A 382 12.95 22.76 -4.15
CA LEU A 382 12.46 22.25 -5.44
C LEU A 382 13.21 22.93 -6.57
N ALA A 383 13.83 22.14 -7.46
CA ALA A 383 14.51 22.65 -8.64
C ALA A 383 14.46 21.67 -9.82
N ASP A 384 14.40 22.19 -11.04
CA ASP A 384 14.63 21.42 -12.28
C ASP A 384 13.73 20.18 -12.50
N ASN A 385 12.53 20.14 -11.92
CA ASN A 385 11.57 19.07 -12.18
C ASN A 385 10.73 19.37 -13.43
N LEU A 386 10.62 18.42 -14.35
CA LEU A 386 9.73 18.50 -15.50
C LEU A 386 8.41 17.80 -15.18
N ILE A 387 7.31 18.56 -15.20
CA ILE A 387 5.97 18.08 -14.85
C ILE A 387 4.98 18.41 -15.97
N TYR A 388 4.30 17.40 -16.53
CA TYR A 388 3.27 17.59 -17.56
C TYR A 388 2.25 16.44 -17.57
N ALA A 389 1.18 16.56 -18.36
CA ALA A 389 0.13 15.53 -18.48
C ALA A 389 -0.44 15.06 -17.12
N THR A 390 -0.69 16.02 -16.22
CA THR A 390 -1.36 15.79 -14.93
C THR A 390 -2.86 15.98 -15.08
N SER A 391 -3.68 15.17 -14.40
CA SER A 391 -5.15 15.33 -14.44
C SER A 391 -5.63 16.65 -13.83
N ALA A 392 -4.81 17.23 -12.96
CA ALA A 392 -5.04 18.51 -12.31
C ALA A 392 -3.74 19.35 -12.33
N GLU A 393 -3.25 19.78 -11.18
CA GLU A 393 -2.16 20.74 -11.09
C GLU A 393 -0.78 20.06 -11.22
N PRO A 394 0.21 20.72 -11.84
CA PRO A 394 1.60 20.26 -11.79
C PRO A 394 2.13 20.17 -10.36
N VAL A 395 1.78 21.15 -9.51
CA VAL A 395 2.14 21.20 -8.09
C VAL A 395 0.94 21.70 -7.29
N ARG A 396 0.52 20.93 -6.27
CA ARG A 396 -0.56 21.26 -5.33
C ARG A 396 0.00 21.38 -3.92
N PHE A 397 -0.55 22.31 -3.14
CA PHE A 397 -0.28 22.48 -1.71
C PHE A 397 -1.59 22.33 -0.91
N ASN A 398 -1.52 21.73 0.29
CA ASN A 398 -2.61 21.67 1.26
C ASN A 398 -2.32 22.56 2.48
#